data_AF-A8UYP4-F1
#
_entry.id   AF-A8UYP4-F1
#
_cell.length_a   1.000
_cell.length_b   1.000
_cell.length_c   1.000
_cell.angle_alpha   90.00
_cell.angle_beta   90.00
_cell.angle_gamma   90.00
#
_symmetry.space_group_name_H-M   'P 1'
#
loop_
_entity.id
_entity.type
_entity.pdbx_description
1 polymer ?
#
loop_
_entity_poly.entity_id
_entity_poly.type
_entity_poly.pdbx_seq_one_letter_code
_entity_poly.pdbx_strand_id
1 'polypeptide(L)'
;MNRREFFTAFVPSSKGVSIRPPYTDEKTDYSPCRECDAPCVSECETGVITRDEEGFPVLSFTKTGCTYCERCAEVCPSGVISRDKPDRIRAQVFIDPKLCSAWKGVLCFSCKEPCIDNAIRFEGLYKPVIIADRCTSCGFCISVCPTGAIKVRGYEA
;
A
#
# COMPACT_ATOMS: atom_id res chain seq x y z
N MET A 1 12.56 -3.90 36.53
CA MET A 1 13.22 -3.35 35.31
C MET A 1 12.57 -3.98 34.09
N ASN A 2 11.56 -3.31 33.54
CA ASN A 2 10.75 -3.81 32.43
C ASN A 2 11.41 -3.38 31.12
N ARG A 3 11.76 -4.33 30.25
CA ARG A 3 12.67 -4.15 29.11
C ARG A 3 11.93 -4.21 27.78
N ARG A 4 10.80 -3.50 27.70
CA ARG A 4 9.96 -3.42 26.50
C ARG A 4 9.48 -1.99 26.29
N GLU A 5 10.35 -1.16 25.75
CA GLU A 5 9.95 0.10 25.14
C GLU A 5 10.34 0.10 23.66
N PHE A 6 9.31 -0.13 22.84
CA PHE A 6 9.00 0.56 21.60
C PHE A 6 10.17 0.90 20.66
N PHE A 7 10.39 0.02 19.68
CA PHE A 7 10.93 0.42 18.38
C PHE A 7 9.86 1.21 17.60
N THR A 8 9.67 2.49 17.90
CA THR A 8 9.11 3.42 16.92
C THR A 8 10.23 3.80 15.95
N ALA A 9 10.50 2.91 14.99
CA ALA A 9 11.31 3.26 13.84
C ALA A 9 10.59 4.40 13.10
N PHE A 10 11.16 5.60 13.19
CA PHE A 10 10.80 6.73 12.34
C PHE A 10 11.07 6.31 10.89
N VAL A 11 10.02 5.87 10.19
CA VAL A 11 10.06 5.69 8.74
C VAL A 11 9.98 7.08 8.13
N PRO A 12 10.97 7.52 7.34
CA PRO A 12 10.91 8.81 6.67
C PRO A 12 9.68 8.83 5.75
N SER A 13 8.79 9.79 5.99
CA SER A 13 7.70 10.12 5.08
C SER A 13 8.32 10.56 3.75
N SER A 14 8.32 9.67 2.77
CA SER A 14 8.70 10.04 1.41
C SER A 14 7.67 11.04 0.91
N LYS A 15 8.06 12.32 0.80
CA LYS A 15 7.41 13.27 -0.13
C LYS A 15 7.41 12.62 -1.51
N GLY A 16 6.33 11.96 -1.86
CA GLY A 16 6.27 11.10 -3.03
C GLY A 16 4.83 10.73 -3.30
N VAL A 17 4.32 11.24 -4.42
CA VAL A 17 3.13 10.82 -5.16
C VAL A 17 2.07 10.09 -4.31
N SER A 18 1.04 10.83 -3.90
CA SER A 18 -0.11 10.27 -3.18
C SER A 18 -0.74 9.12 -3.96
N ILE A 19 -0.94 7.99 -3.29
CA ILE A 19 -1.49 6.79 -3.90
C ILE A 19 -3.01 6.83 -3.71
N ARG A 20 -3.77 6.90 -4.81
CA ARG A 20 -5.23 6.89 -4.76
C ARG A 20 -5.76 5.51 -4.33
N PRO A 21 -6.91 5.44 -3.65
CA PRO A 21 -7.63 4.19 -3.37
C PRO A 21 -7.89 3.35 -4.64
N PRO A 22 -8.15 2.04 -4.50
CA PRO A 22 -8.62 1.20 -5.61
C PRO A 22 -9.94 1.72 -6.17
N TYR A 23 -10.40 1.15 -7.30
CA TYR A 23 -11.63 1.57 -7.96
C TYR A 23 -11.58 3.03 -8.41
N THR A 24 -10.38 3.47 -8.80
CA THR A 24 -10.11 4.75 -9.47
C THR A 24 -9.26 4.50 -10.70
N ASP A 25 -9.38 5.37 -11.69
CA ASP A 25 -8.57 5.32 -12.91
C ASP A 25 -7.83 6.65 -13.13
N GLU A 26 -7.02 6.70 -14.19
CA GLU A 26 -6.23 7.88 -14.55
C GLU A 26 -7.09 9.08 -14.94
N LYS A 27 -8.24 8.83 -15.55
CA LYS A 27 -9.15 9.85 -16.08
C LYS A 27 -10.12 10.37 -15.02
N THR A 28 -10.13 9.73 -13.85
CA THR A 28 -11.00 10.07 -12.74
C THR A 28 -10.60 11.44 -12.19
N ASP A 29 -11.52 12.40 -12.29
CA ASP A 29 -11.40 13.66 -11.59
C ASP A 29 -11.51 13.41 -10.08
N TYR A 30 -10.40 13.62 -9.38
CA TYR A 30 -10.29 13.42 -7.94
C TYR A 30 -10.60 14.71 -7.16
N SER A 31 -10.80 15.85 -7.84
CA SER A 31 -11.08 17.15 -7.22
C SER A 31 -12.25 17.14 -6.22
N PRO A 32 -13.36 16.40 -6.43
CA PRO A 32 -14.47 16.38 -5.47
C PRO A 32 -14.10 15.78 -4.11
N CYS A 33 -13.01 15.01 -4.04
CA CYS A 33 -12.58 14.37 -2.81
C CYS A 33 -11.92 15.32 -1.80
N ARG A 34 -11.50 16.52 -2.24
CA ARG A 34 -10.78 17.47 -1.38
C ARG A 34 -11.61 17.92 -0.19
N GLU A 35 -12.87 18.26 -0.44
CA GLU A 35 -13.82 18.80 0.56
C GLU A 35 -14.87 17.76 0.99
N CYS A 36 -14.74 16.52 0.52
CA CYS A 36 -15.64 15.44 0.91
C CYS A 36 -15.48 15.10 2.41
N ASP A 37 -16.55 14.69 3.09
CA ASP A 37 -16.45 14.15 4.47
C ASP A 37 -15.68 12.82 4.55
N ALA A 38 -15.27 12.28 3.39
CA ALA A 38 -14.44 11.10 3.23
C ALA A 38 -14.98 9.84 3.93
N PRO A 39 -16.24 9.40 3.66
CA PRO A 39 -16.78 8.17 4.23
C PRO A 39 -15.94 6.93 3.87
N CYS A 40 -15.22 6.96 2.75
CA CYS A 40 -14.26 5.92 2.39
C CYS A 40 -13.12 5.74 3.40
N VAL A 41 -12.77 6.78 4.17
CA VAL A 41 -11.76 6.72 5.25
C VAL A 41 -12.38 6.10 6.50
N SER A 42 -13.56 6.58 6.92
CA SER A 42 -14.21 6.11 8.15
C SER A 42 -14.71 4.67 8.06
N GLU A 43 -15.13 4.24 6.88
CA GLU A 43 -15.66 2.89 6.62
C GLU A 43 -14.55 1.89 6.23
N CYS A 44 -13.29 2.33 6.13
CA CYS A 44 -12.18 1.44 5.83
C CYS A 44 -11.76 0.65 7.07
N GLU A 45 -12.27 -0.58 7.21
CA GLU A 45 -11.99 -1.45 8.37
C GLU A 45 -10.50 -1.69 8.61
N THR A 46 -9.71 -1.80 7.53
CA THR A 46 -8.26 -1.99 7.64
C THR A 46 -7.52 -0.73 8.10
N GLY A 47 -8.12 0.46 7.91
CA GLY A 47 -7.48 1.75 8.15
C GLY A 47 -6.37 2.08 7.16
N VAL A 48 -6.31 1.43 5.99
CA VAL A 48 -5.29 1.71 4.96
C VAL A 48 -5.56 3.02 4.22
N ILE A 49 -6.80 3.50 4.18
CA ILE A 49 -7.16 4.78 3.57
C ILE A 49 -7.05 5.87 4.65
N THR A 50 -6.30 6.93 4.37
CA THR A 50 -6.09 8.10 5.23
C THR A 50 -6.31 9.38 4.44
N ARG A 51 -6.35 10.55 5.10
CA ARG A 51 -6.30 11.84 4.40
C ARG A 51 -4.87 12.36 4.35
N ASP A 52 -4.46 12.92 3.21
CA ASP A 52 -3.21 13.66 3.11
C ASP A 52 -3.35 15.10 3.62
N GLU A 53 -2.26 15.87 3.57
CA GLU A 53 -2.22 17.27 4.00
C GLU A 53 -3.13 18.18 3.17
N GLU A 54 -3.50 17.77 1.96
CA GLU A 54 -4.38 18.51 1.05
C GLU A 54 -5.86 18.11 1.17
N GLY A 55 -6.18 17.13 2.03
CA GLY A 55 -7.53 16.67 2.32
C GLY A 55 -8.00 15.50 1.44
N PHE A 56 -7.16 15.01 0.52
CA PHE A 56 -7.52 13.91 -0.37
C PHE A 56 -7.43 12.55 0.35
N PRO A 57 -8.37 11.62 0.12
CA PRO A 57 -8.23 10.24 0.54
C PRO A 57 -7.08 9.57 -0.23
N VAL A 58 -6.13 8.98 0.48
CA VAL A 58 -4.92 8.34 -0.05
C VAL A 58 -4.66 7.03 0.69
N LEU A 59 -3.87 6.14 0.11
CA LEU A 59 -3.45 4.90 0.75
C LEU A 59 -2.15 5.08 1.54
N SER A 60 -2.14 4.61 2.78
CA SER A 60 -0.99 4.53 3.67
C SER A 60 -0.73 3.09 4.10
N PHE A 61 0.34 2.49 3.56
CA PHE A 61 0.71 1.09 3.85
C PHE A 61 1.61 0.93 5.09
N THR A 62 1.62 1.93 5.98
CA THR A 62 2.50 1.95 7.15
C THR A 62 2.15 0.84 8.14
N LYS A 63 0.86 0.53 8.27
CA LYS A 63 0.35 -0.45 9.26
C LYS A 63 -0.28 -1.68 8.63
N THR A 64 -0.84 -1.56 7.43
CA THR A 64 -1.67 -2.60 6.81
C THR A 64 -1.72 -2.46 5.29
N GLY A 65 -2.47 -3.34 4.62
CA GLY A 65 -2.77 -3.29 3.19
C GLY A 65 -4.27 -3.17 2.91
N CYS A 66 -4.59 -3.01 1.62
CA CYS A 66 -5.96 -3.02 1.12
C CYS A 66 -6.42 -4.46 0.83
N THR A 67 -7.61 -4.80 1.31
CA THR A 67 -8.27 -6.10 1.06
C THR A 67 -9.14 -6.12 -0.18
N TYR A 68 -9.32 -4.99 -0.88
CA TYR A 68 -10.26 -4.85 -1.99
C TYR A 68 -11.70 -5.25 -1.61
N CYS A 69 -12.15 -4.87 -0.40
CA CYS A 69 -13.50 -5.18 0.09
C CYS A 69 -14.62 -4.33 -0.54
N GLU A 70 -14.32 -3.48 -1.54
CA GLU A 70 -15.28 -2.62 -2.25
C GLU A 70 -16.00 -1.54 -1.41
N ARG A 71 -15.89 -1.57 -0.08
CA ARG A 71 -16.62 -0.67 0.82
C ARG A 71 -16.41 0.82 0.51
N CYS A 72 -15.18 1.21 0.17
CA CYS A 72 -14.87 2.59 -0.22
C CYS A 72 -15.59 3.06 -1.49
N ALA A 73 -15.88 2.14 -2.42
CA ALA A 73 -16.63 2.41 -3.63
C ALA A 73 -18.14 2.48 -3.35
N GLU A 74 -18.66 1.63 -2.47
CA GLU A 74 -20.08 1.63 -2.09
C GLU A 74 -20.51 2.93 -1.40
N VAL A 75 -19.67 3.47 -0.53
CA VAL A 75 -19.99 4.65 0.29
C VAL A 75 -19.60 5.97 -0.37
N CYS A 76 -19.05 5.95 -1.59
CA CYS A 76 -18.58 7.15 -2.28
C CYS A 76 -19.77 7.98 -2.80
N PRO A 77 -20.06 9.16 -2.23
CA PRO A 77 -21.26 9.93 -2.60
C PRO A 77 -21.14 10.56 -4.00
N SER A 78 -19.92 10.87 -4.43
CA SER A 78 -19.63 11.51 -5.71
C SER A 78 -19.35 10.52 -6.85
N GLY A 79 -19.31 9.21 -6.56
CA GLY A 79 -18.96 8.18 -7.55
C GLY A 79 -17.51 8.26 -8.06
N VAL A 80 -16.64 9.05 -7.42
CA VAL A 80 -15.22 9.17 -7.78
C VAL A 80 -14.51 7.82 -7.59
N ILE A 81 -14.79 7.13 -6.49
CA ILE A 81 -14.40 5.75 -6.23
C ILE A 81 -15.62 4.89 -6.58
N SER A 82 -15.54 4.04 -7.62
CA SER A 82 -16.71 3.31 -8.14
C SER A 82 -16.35 1.91 -8.62
N ARG A 83 -17.24 0.93 -8.37
CA ARG A 83 -17.08 -0.48 -8.76
C ARG A 83 -16.99 -0.71 -10.27
N ASP A 84 -17.39 0.27 -11.08
CA ASP A 84 -17.22 0.24 -12.54
C ASP A 84 -15.75 0.40 -12.98
N LYS A 85 -14.86 0.77 -12.05
CA LYS A 85 -13.43 0.99 -12.29
C LYS A 85 -12.61 -0.21 -11.82
N PRO A 86 -11.38 -0.39 -12.34
CA PRO A 86 -10.55 -1.54 -12.03
C PRO A 86 -10.31 -1.73 -10.53
N ASP A 87 -10.30 -3.00 -10.11
CA ASP A 87 -9.98 -3.50 -8.78
C ASP A 87 -8.46 -3.52 -8.50
N ARG A 88 -7.72 -2.54 -9.04
CA ARG A 88 -6.26 -2.46 -8.93
C ARG A 88 -5.83 -1.11 -8.38
N ILE A 89 -4.91 -1.13 -7.42
CA ILE A 89 -4.23 0.08 -6.96
C ILE A 89 -3.20 0.49 -8.00
N ARG A 90 -3.32 1.71 -8.52
CA ARG A 90 -2.36 2.31 -9.44
C ARG A 90 -1.09 2.77 -8.72
N ALA A 91 -0.27 1.79 -8.35
CA ALA A 91 1.04 2.01 -7.77
C ALA A 91 1.97 0.86 -8.16
N GLN A 92 3.28 1.10 -8.06
CA GLN A 92 4.31 0.09 -8.24
C GLN A 92 4.97 -0.23 -6.90
N VAL A 93 4.85 -1.47 -6.45
CA VAL A 93 5.61 -1.99 -5.30
C VAL A 93 6.94 -2.56 -5.78
N PHE A 94 8.03 -2.23 -5.09
CA PHE A 94 9.38 -2.70 -5.41
C PHE A 94 10.19 -2.98 -4.15
N ILE A 95 11.26 -3.77 -4.29
CA ILE A 95 12.15 -4.14 -3.19
C ILE A 95 13.48 -3.43 -3.42
N ASP A 96 13.96 -2.69 -2.43
CA ASP A 96 15.32 -2.14 -2.39
C ASP A 96 16.30 -3.22 -1.90
N PRO A 97 17.18 -3.75 -2.77
CA PRO A 97 18.16 -4.78 -2.40
C PRO A 97 19.14 -4.32 -1.32
N LYS A 98 19.41 -3.01 -1.22
CA LYS A 98 20.35 -2.44 -0.22
C LYS A 98 19.78 -2.47 1.19
N LEU A 99 18.45 -2.52 1.34
CA LEU A 99 17.78 -2.58 2.63
C LEU A 99 17.29 -3.99 2.96
N CYS A 100 17.05 -4.84 1.96
CA CYS A 100 16.47 -6.17 2.17
C CYS A 100 17.46 -7.13 2.85
N SER A 101 17.07 -7.70 4.00
CA SER A 101 17.89 -8.68 4.73
C SER A 101 18.15 -9.94 3.90
N ALA A 102 17.16 -10.39 3.13
CA ALA A 102 17.28 -11.58 2.28
C ALA A 102 18.27 -11.39 1.13
N TRP A 103 18.33 -10.18 0.55
CA TRP A 103 19.37 -9.82 -0.40
C TRP A 103 20.77 -9.73 0.22
N LYS A 104 20.87 -9.54 1.54
CA LYS A 104 22.11 -9.57 2.33
C LYS A 104 22.45 -10.94 2.91
N GLY A 105 21.75 -12.00 2.50
CA GLY A 105 22.04 -13.39 2.91
C GLY A 105 21.41 -13.82 4.24
N VAL A 106 20.52 -13.02 4.84
CA VAL A 106 19.76 -13.41 6.04
C VAL A 106 18.46 -14.11 5.63
N LEU A 107 18.16 -15.26 6.23
CA LEU A 107 16.90 -15.98 5.98
C LEU A 107 15.70 -15.11 6.41
N CYS A 108 14.92 -14.63 5.45
CA CYS A 108 13.75 -13.79 5.70
C CYS A 108 12.69 -14.03 4.62
N PHE A 109 11.48 -14.40 5.06
CA PHE A 109 10.31 -14.66 4.20
C PHE A 109 9.10 -13.78 4.54
N SER A 110 9.26 -12.76 5.38
CA SER A 110 8.16 -11.97 5.92
C SER A 110 7.24 -11.38 4.85
N CYS A 111 7.78 -11.03 3.67
CA CYS A 111 6.97 -10.49 2.58
C CYS A 111 6.18 -11.55 1.80
N LYS A 112 6.61 -12.83 1.84
CA LYS A 112 5.99 -13.92 1.09
C LYS A 112 4.64 -14.30 1.67
N GLU A 113 4.58 -14.47 2.99
CA GLU A 113 3.40 -14.94 3.72
C GLU A 113 2.13 -14.09 3.49
N PRO A 114 2.16 -12.75 3.59
CA PRO A 114 0.97 -11.94 3.36
C PRO A 114 0.63 -11.75 1.88
N CYS A 115 1.44 -12.24 0.94
CA CYS A 115 1.21 -12.05 -0.49
C CYS A 115 0.28 -13.13 -1.05
N ILE A 116 -1.02 -12.93 -0.86
CA ILE A 116 -2.09 -13.85 -1.30
C ILE A 116 -2.06 -14.06 -2.83
N ASP A 117 -1.74 -13.02 -3.59
CA ASP A 117 -1.63 -13.06 -5.05
C ASP A 117 -0.41 -13.85 -5.57
N ASN A 118 0.44 -14.36 -4.66
CA ASN A 118 1.68 -15.06 -5.01
C ASN A 118 2.59 -14.25 -5.95
N ALA A 119 2.57 -12.92 -5.80
CA ALA A 119 3.38 -11.99 -6.57
C ALA A 119 4.85 -11.94 -6.14
N ILE A 120 5.21 -12.54 -4.99
CA ILE A 120 6.60 -12.60 -4.53
C ILE A 120 7.14 -14.02 -4.76
N ARG A 121 8.24 -14.10 -5.53
CA ARG A 121 9.03 -15.31 -5.77
C ARG A 121 10.44 -15.10 -5.23
N PHE A 122 11.11 -16.19 -4.88
CA PHE A 122 12.50 -16.15 -4.44
C PHE A 122 13.39 -16.71 -5.56
N GLU A 123 14.41 -15.95 -5.93
CA GLU A 123 15.46 -16.36 -6.88
C GLU A 123 16.73 -16.77 -6.15
N GLY A 124 17.41 -17.79 -6.70
CA GLY A 124 18.54 -18.44 -6.02
C GLY A 124 18.10 -19.05 -4.70
N LEU A 125 18.91 -18.89 -3.63
CA LEU A 125 18.50 -19.37 -2.31
C LEU A 125 17.43 -18.47 -1.66
N TYR A 126 17.60 -17.14 -1.66
CA TYR A 126 16.81 -16.27 -0.76
C TYR A 126 16.41 -14.89 -1.33
N LYS A 127 16.63 -14.56 -2.61
CA LYS A 127 16.39 -13.19 -3.09
C LYS A 127 14.94 -12.97 -3.52
N PRO A 128 14.10 -12.21 -2.78
CA PRO A 128 12.74 -11.95 -3.21
C PRO A 128 12.74 -11.04 -4.45
N VAL A 129 11.87 -11.39 -5.40
CA VAL A 129 11.53 -10.63 -6.60
C VAL A 129 10.02 -10.50 -6.71
N ILE A 130 9.53 -9.35 -7.17
CA ILE A 130 8.10 -9.09 -7.40
C ILE A 130 7.77 -9.38 -8.86
N ILE A 131 6.78 -10.23 -9.08
CA ILE A 131 6.19 -10.53 -10.38
C ILE A 131 5.13 -9.46 -10.66
N ALA A 132 5.46 -8.50 -11.53
CA ALA A 132 4.67 -7.29 -11.77
C ALA A 132 3.21 -7.60 -12.17
N ASP A 133 3.00 -8.62 -13.01
CA ASP A 133 1.67 -8.98 -13.53
C ASP A 133 0.75 -9.59 -12.46
N ARG A 134 1.32 -10.09 -11.35
CA ARG A 134 0.55 -10.63 -10.22
C ARG A 134 0.40 -9.63 -9.07
N CYS A 135 1.22 -8.59 -9.05
CA CYS A 135 1.20 -7.62 -7.97
C CYS A 135 0.00 -6.67 -8.14
N THR A 136 -0.95 -6.79 -7.22
CA THR A 136 -2.11 -5.89 -7.12
C THR A 136 -1.77 -4.55 -6.48
N SER A 137 -0.60 -4.43 -5.84
CA SER A 137 -0.20 -3.28 -5.02
C SER A 137 -1.05 -3.09 -3.75
N CYS A 138 -1.58 -4.19 -3.19
CA CYS A 138 -2.33 -4.21 -1.93
C CYS A 138 -1.56 -3.67 -0.71
N GLY A 139 -0.23 -3.74 -0.73
CA GLY A 139 0.64 -3.15 0.29
C GLY A 139 0.85 -3.98 1.57
N PHE A 140 0.23 -5.15 1.74
CA PHE A 140 0.45 -5.97 2.95
C PHE A 140 1.91 -6.39 3.16
N CYS A 141 2.67 -6.60 2.08
CA CYS A 141 4.10 -6.91 2.21
C CYS A 141 4.93 -5.72 2.72
N ILE A 142 4.47 -4.48 2.54
CA ILE A 142 5.17 -3.27 2.96
C ILE A 142 5.14 -3.16 4.49
N SER A 143 3.96 -3.33 5.10
CA SER A 143 3.77 -3.14 6.55
C SER A 143 4.52 -4.19 7.39
N VAL A 144 4.73 -5.39 6.86
CA VAL A 144 5.44 -6.47 7.58
C VAL A 144 6.95 -6.48 7.34
N CYS A 145 7.48 -5.62 6.45
CA CYS A 145 8.89 -5.65 6.10
C CYS A 145 9.75 -5.09 7.25
N PRO A 146 10.57 -5.92 7.95
CA PRO A 146 11.26 -5.49 9.17
C PRO A 146 12.35 -4.45 8.91
N THR A 147 12.85 -4.36 7.68
CA THR A 147 13.88 -3.39 7.28
C THR A 147 13.34 -2.23 6.44
N GLY A 148 12.03 -2.18 6.19
CA GLY A 148 11.41 -1.18 5.32
C GLY A 148 11.97 -1.21 3.89
N ALA A 149 12.47 -2.36 3.44
CA ALA A 149 13.06 -2.56 2.12
C ALA A 149 12.02 -2.59 1.00
N ILE A 150 10.76 -2.90 1.32
CA ILE A 150 9.68 -2.87 0.35
C ILE A 150 9.12 -1.46 0.32
N LYS A 151 9.13 -0.87 -0.87
CA LYS A 151 8.71 0.49 -1.14
C LYS A 151 7.57 0.48 -2.14
N VAL A 152 6.85 1.59 -2.19
CA VAL A 152 5.79 1.83 -3.15
C VAL A 152 5.98 3.19 -3.79
N ARG A 153 5.60 3.30 -5.06
CA ARG A 153 5.55 4.55 -5.81
C ARG A 153 4.19 4.67 -6.50
N GLY A 154 3.45 5.74 -6.25
CA GLY A 154 2.25 6.06 -7.02
C GLY A 154 2.60 6.39 -8.47
N TYR A 155 1.62 6.29 -9.37
CA TYR A 155 1.76 6.85 -10.71
C TYR A 155 1.52 8.37 -10.64
N GLU A 156 2.45 9.16 -11.18
CA GLU A 156 2.19 10.58 -11.43
C GLU A 156 1.05 10.68 -12.46
N ALA A 157 0.07 11.52 -12.17
CA ALA A 157 -0.98 11.91 -13.12
C ALA A 157 -0.46 13.00 -14.04
#